data_AF-A0A938DSV8-F1
#
_entry.id   AF-A0A938DSV8-F1
#
_cell.length_a   1.000
_cell.length_b   1.000
_cell.length_c   1.000
_cell.angle_alpha   90.00
_cell.angle_beta   90.00
_cell.angle_gamma   90.00
#
_symmetry.space_group_name_H-M   'P 1'
#
loop_
_entity.id
_entity.type
_entity.pdbx_description
1 polymer ?
#
loop_
_entity_poly.entity_id
_entity_poly.type
_entity_poly.pdbx_seq_one_letter_code
_entity_poly.pdbx_strand_id
1 'polypeptide(L)'
;MSNGPVNLIADIAYGFNSIWALCTGTNRVIRVNATTNAIEASNISVGTSPNAVAVNANSVYVTNTGSNNVSRISPTTNTVAETIPLPAGAGPGEITRGADNSSLFGPSRDMWVVNGSGDSVSRITTGNATSAVTTFTAGIGTAPSSITFDGRNVWVGVTDAP
;
A
#
# COMPACT_ATOMS: atom_id res chain seq x y z
N MET A 1 -13.93 -32.00 10.06
CA MET A 1 -13.55 -31.13 8.92
C MET A 1 -13.08 -29.81 9.51
N SER A 2 -11.76 -29.59 9.64
CA SER A 2 -11.27 -28.30 10.13
C SER A 2 -11.39 -27.29 8.99
N ASN A 3 -12.17 -26.23 9.18
CA ASN A 3 -12.07 -25.06 8.31
C ASN A 3 -10.63 -24.55 8.41
N GLY A 4 -9.82 -24.78 7.36
CA GLY A 4 -8.49 -24.19 7.25
C GLY A 4 -8.57 -22.67 7.37
N PRO A 5 -7.44 -21.98 7.60
CA PRO A 5 -7.43 -20.52 7.77
C PRO A 5 -8.23 -19.86 6.65
N VAL A 6 -9.25 -19.11 7.04
CA VAL A 6 -10.13 -18.41 6.10
C VAL A 6 -9.27 -17.37 5.39
N ASN A 7 -8.99 -17.56 4.11
CA ASN A 7 -8.32 -16.57 3.27
C ASN A 7 -9.31 -15.41 3.02
N LEU A 8 -9.43 -14.52 4.00
CA LEU A 8 -10.14 -13.26 3.82
C LEU A 8 -9.30 -12.39 2.90
N ILE A 9 -9.76 -12.21 1.67
CA ILE A 9 -9.24 -11.19 0.77
C ILE A 9 -9.79 -9.85 1.27
N ALA A 10 -8.92 -8.96 1.75
CA ALA A 10 -9.34 -7.65 2.24
C ALA A 10 -9.31 -6.58 1.15
N ASP A 11 -8.39 -6.70 0.21
CA ASP A 11 -8.17 -5.70 -0.83
C ASP A 11 -7.52 -6.33 -2.08
N ILE A 12 -7.70 -5.68 -3.23
CA ILE A 12 -7.10 -6.07 -4.51
C ILE A 12 -6.57 -4.85 -5.26
N ALA A 13 -5.46 -5.04 -5.97
CA ALA A 13 -4.95 -4.04 -6.90
C ALA A 13 -4.55 -4.65 -8.25
N TYR A 14 -4.73 -3.89 -9.32
CA TYR A 14 -4.32 -4.29 -10.67
C TYR A 14 -3.01 -3.60 -11.09
N GLY A 15 -2.10 -4.37 -11.67
CA GLY A 15 -0.90 -3.87 -12.33
C GLY A 15 0.07 -4.98 -12.72
N PHE A 16 1.00 -4.69 -13.62
CA PHE A 16 1.94 -5.67 -14.19
C PHE A 16 1.23 -6.88 -14.85
N ASN A 17 0.07 -6.63 -15.48
CA ASN A 17 -0.82 -7.66 -16.05
C ASN A 17 -1.32 -8.70 -15.02
N SER A 18 -1.39 -8.30 -13.75
CA SER A 18 -1.79 -9.19 -12.66
C SER A 18 -2.74 -8.49 -11.69
N ILE A 19 -3.58 -9.30 -11.05
CA ILE A 19 -4.32 -8.95 -9.84
C ILE A 19 -3.48 -9.35 -8.65
N TRP A 20 -3.28 -8.41 -7.72
CA TRP A 20 -2.58 -8.59 -6.46
C TRP A 20 -3.63 -8.60 -5.36
N ALA A 21 -3.91 -9.78 -4.80
CA ALA A 21 -4.95 -9.97 -3.80
C ALA A 21 -4.33 -10.10 -2.40
N LEU A 22 -4.74 -9.23 -1.49
CA LEU A 22 -4.22 -9.21 -0.12
C LEU A 22 -5.01 -10.16 0.78
N CYS A 23 -4.35 -11.17 1.33
CA CYS A 23 -4.89 -12.12 2.29
C CYS A 23 -4.49 -11.74 3.72
N THR A 24 -5.38 -11.10 4.46
CA THR A 24 -5.07 -10.58 5.81
C THR A 24 -5.01 -11.68 6.86
N GLY A 25 -5.82 -12.73 6.72
CA GLY A 25 -5.78 -13.89 7.62
C GLY A 25 -4.47 -14.69 7.59
N THR A 26 -3.64 -14.49 6.56
CA THR A 26 -2.36 -15.20 6.41
C THR A 26 -1.15 -14.27 6.28
N ASN A 27 -1.33 -12.95 6.28
CA ASN A 27 -0.28 -11.95 6.04
C ASN A 27 0.46 -12.18 4.69
N ARG A 28 -0.30 -12.39 3.61
CA ARG A 28 0.26 -12.70 2.28
C ARG A 28 -0.42 -11.94 1.17
N VAL A 29 0.29 -11.79 0.05
CA VAL A 29 -0.29 -11.40 -1.24
C VAL A 29 -0.26 -12.59 -2.20
N ILE A 30 -1.36 -12.78 -2.90
CA ILE A 30 -1.49 -13.71 -4.02
C ILE A 30 -1.45 -12.89 -5.32
N ARG A 31 -0.66 -13.34 -6.28
CA ARG A 31 -0.60 -12.77 -7.62
C ARG A 31 -1.29 -13.69 -8.61
N VAL A 32 -2.27 -13.15 -9.33
CA VAL A 32 -3.04 -13.85 -10.36
C VAL A 32 -2.84 -13.14 -11.69
N ASN A 33 -2.47 -13.86 -12.74
CA ASN A 33 -2.41 -13.31 -14.09
C ASN A 33 -3.80 -12.85 -14.52
N ALA A 34 -3.95 -11.59 -14.90
CA ALA A 34 -5.25 -11.01 -15.21
C ALA A 34 -5.86 -11.50 -16.53
N THR A 35 -5.05 -12.10 -17.40
CA THR A 35 -5.48 -12.61 -18.69
C THR A 35 -5.81 -14.09 -18.63
N THR A 36 -4.94 -14.89 -17.98
CA THR A 36 -5.04 -16.36 -17.98
C THR A 36 -5.68 -16.91 -16.71
N ASN A 37 -5.91 -16.07 -15.69
CA ASN A 37 -6.35 -16.46 -14.34
C ASN A 37 -5.38 -17.43 -13.62
N ALA A 38 -4.17 -17.61 -14.13
CA ALA A 38 -3.17 -18.47 -13.50
C ALA A 38 -2.61 -17.81 -12.23
N ILE A 39 -2.42 -18.59 -11.17
CA ILE A 39 -1.73 -18.13 -9.96
C ILE A 39 -0.23 -18.10 -10.26
N GLU A 40 0.35 -16.90 -10.33
CA GLU A 40 1.78 -16.68 -10.62
C GLU A 40 2.63 -16.71 -9.34
N ALA A 41 2.03 -16.35 -8.20
CA ALA A 41 2.61 -16.51 -6.88
C ALA A 41 1.49 -16.63 -5.84
N SER A 42 1.55 -17.66 -4.99
CA SER A 42 0.53 -17.89 -3.95
C SER A 42 0.96 -17.44 -2.57
N ASN A 43 2.21 -16.97 -2.41
CA ASN A 43 2.84 -16.99 -1.11
C ASN A 43 3.79 -15.82 -0.80
N ILE A 44 3.50 -14.62 -1.29
CA ILE A 44 4.33 -13.44 -1.04
C ILE A 44 4.08 -12.94 0.38
N SER A 45 4.98 -13.26 1.32
CA SER A 45 4.86 -12.84 2.72
C SER A 45 5.10 -11.34 2.89
N VAL A 46 4.27 -10.66 3.67
CA VAL A 46 4.39 -9.24 4.03
C VAL A 46 4.49 -9.06 5.55
N GLY A 47 4.33 -7.83 6.06
CA GLY A 47 4.27 -7.54 7.49
C GLY A 47 3.00 -8.08 8.16
N THR A 48 2.77 -7.69 9.42
CA THR A 48 1.67 -8.23 10.23
C THR A 48 0.41 -7.35 10.14
N SER A 49 -0.76 -8.00 10.14
CA SER A 49 -2.07 -7.36 10.00
C SER A 49 -2.10 -6.37 8.82
N PRO A 50 -1.87 -6.85 7.58
CA PRO A 50 -1.91 -5.98 6.44
C PRO A 50 -3.32 -5.45 6.19
N ASN A 51 -3.42 -4.27 5.61
CA ASN A 51 -4.68 -3.53 5.49
C ASN A 51 -5.07 -3.32 4.01
N ALA A 52 -4.19 -2.68 3.24
CA ALA A 52 -4.47 -2.32 1.86
C ALA A 52 -3.28 -2.65 0.94
N VAL A 53 -3.56 -2.78 -0.35
CA VAL A 53 -2.58 -3.02 -1.41
C VAL A 53 -2.75 -2.01 -2.54
N ALA A 54 -1.64 -1.44 -3.01
CA ALA A 54 -1.64 -0.56 -4.17
C ALA A 54 -0.44 -0.84 -5.07
N VAL A 55 -0.60 -0.53 -6.35
CA VAL A 55 0.45 -0.69 -7.36
C VAL A 55 0.86 0.69 -7.84
N ASN A 56 2.16 0.95 -8.06
CA ASN A 56 2.64 2.10 -8.83
C ASN A 56 3.35 1.64 -10.12
N ALA A 57 4.12 2.54 -10.74
CA ALA A 57 4.82 2.25 -11.98
C ALA A 57 5.88 1.12 -11.89
N ASN A 58 6.41 0.80 -10.71
CA ASN A 58 7.54 -0.13 -10.59
C ASN A 58 7.38 -1.21 -9.51
N SER A 59 6.40 -1.11 -8.62
CA SER A 59 6.28 -1.98 -7.45
C SER A 59 4.85 -2.07 -6.94
N VAL A 60 4.63 -3.05 -6.07
CA VAL A 60 3.39 -3.24 -5.32
C VAL A 60 3.67 -2.91 -3.87
N TYR A 61 2.74 -2.25 -3.19
CA TYR A 61 2.90 -1.75 -1.83
C TYR A 61 1.77 -2.27 -0.97
N VAL A 62 2.11 -2.76 0.21
CA VAL A 62 1.14 -3.26 1.19
C VAL A 62 1.34 -2.53 2.50
N THR A 63 0.29 -1.89 3.00
CA THR A 63 0.31 -1.31 4.35
C THR A 63 0.14 -2.41 5.38
N ASN A 64 1.00 -2.40 6.40
CA ASN A 64 0.98 -3.38 7.49
C ASN A 64 0.70 -2.66 8.80
N THR A 65 -0.56 -2.64 9.23
CA THR A 65 -0.99 -1.92 10.45
C THR A 65 -0.32 -2.49 11.69
N GLY A 66 -0.24 -3.81 11.80
CA GLY A 66 0.32 -4.49 12.98
C GLY A 66 1.82 -4.29 13.15
N SER A 67 2.57 -4.22 12.05
CA SER A 67 4.02 -3.99 12.08
C SER A 67 4.44 -2.54 11.79
N ASN A 68 3.47 -1.63 11.66
CA ASN A 68 3.65 -0.20 11.44
C ASN A 68 4.66 0.15 10.32
N ASN A 69 4.48 -0.48 9.15
CA ASN A 69 5.35 -0.30 7.99
C ASN A 69 4.61 -0.55 6.67
N VAL A 70 5.30 -0.35 5.55
CA VAL A 70 4.84 -0.72 4.21
C VAL A 70 5.79 -1.74 3.60
N SER A 71 5.27 -2.85 3.09
CA SER A 71 6.05 -3.80 2.30
C SER A 71 6.03 -3.39 0.83
N ARG A 72 7.21 -3.18 0.24
CA ARG A 72 7.36 -2.96 -1.21
C ARG A 72 7.76 -4.28 -1.88
N ILE A 73 6.87 -4.81 -2.70
CA ILE A 73 7.02 -6.06 -3.43
C ILE A 73 7.51 -5.76 -4.84
N SER A 74 8.53 -6.52 -5.26
CA SER A 74 9.02 -6.53 -6.64
C SER A 74 8.12 -7.42 -7.50
N PRO A 75 7.52 -6.87 -8.58
CA PRO A 75 6.68 -7.65 -9.50
C PRO A 75 7.49 -8.54 -10.42
N THR A 76 8.82 -8.42 -10.46
CA THR A 76 9.67 -9.31 -11.26
C THR A 76 10.10 -10.55 -10.49
N THR A 77 10.32 -10.42 -9.18
CA THR A 77 10.82 -11.50 -8.32
C THR A 77 9.74 -12.09 -7.41
N ASN A 78 8.57 -11.44 -7.28
CA ASN A 78 7.50 -11.82 -6.36
C ASN A 78 7.97 -11.90 -4.89
N THR A 79 8.87 -10.99 -4.49
CA THR A 79 9.42 -10.91 -3.14
C THR A 79 9.35 -9.48 -2.61
N VAL A 80 9.31 -9.33 -1.28
CA VAL A 80 9.45 -8.02 -0.63
C VAL A 80 10.89 -7.53 -0.85
N ALA A 81 11.02 -6.48 -1.65
CA ALA A 81 12.30 -5.83 -1.96
C ALA A 81 12.72 -4.84 -0.86
N GLU A 82 11.75 -4.27 -0.13
CA GLU A 82 12.00 -3.29 0.92
C GLU A 82 10.87 -3.31 1.96
N THR A 83 11.22 -3.19 3.23
CA THR A 83 10.28 -2.93 4.33
C THR A 83 10.48 -1.49 4.78
N ILE A 84 9.48 -0.64 4.56
CA ILE A 84 9.56 0.80 4.72
C ILE A 84 8.91 1.20 6.06
N PRO A 85 9.69 1.60 7.08
CA PRO A 85 9.13 1.97 8.37
C PRO A 85 8.33 3.28 8.26
N LEU A 86 7.23 3.35 9.01
CA LEU A 86 6.44 4.57 9.18
C LEU A 86 6.67 5.15 10.60
N PRO A 87 6.28 6.42 10.86
CA PRO A 87 6.39 7.01 12.20
C PRO A 87 5.72 6.14 13.27
N ALA A 88 6.28 6.15 14.48
CA ALA A 88 5.72 5.38 15.60
C ALA A 88 4.27 5.79 15.85
N GLY A 89 3.38 4.79 16.00
CA GLY A 89 1.96 5.02 16.22
C GLY A 89 1.19 5.47 14.97
N ALA A 90 1.76 5.39 13.76
CA ALA A 90 1.07 5.76 12.53
C ALA A 90 -0.25 5.00 12.35
N GLY A 91 -0.27 3.68 12.60
CA GLY A 91 -1.45 2.86 12.35
C GLY A 91 -1.88 2.94 10.88
N PRO A 92 -1.03 2.50 9.94
CA PRO A 92 -1.27 2.68 8.52
C PRO A 92 -2.53 1.95 8.06
N GLY A 93 -3.38 2.66 7.32
CA GLY A 93 -4.62 2.17 6.72
C GLY A 93 -4.51 2.06 5.21
N GLU A 94 -5.39 2.77 4.48
CA GLU A 94 -5.37 2.81 3.02
C GLU A 94 -4.09 3.42 2.44
N ILE A 95 -3.76 3.00 1.22
CA ILE A 95 -2.62 3.47 0.44
C ILE A 95 -3.05 3.74 -0.99
N THR A 96 -2.60 4.84 -1.56
CA THR A 96 -2.85 5.19 -2.98
C THR A 96 -1.60 5.70 -3.65
N ARG A 97 -1.57 5.67 -4.99
CA ARG A 97 -0.51 6.33 -5.76
C ARG A 97 -0.65 7.85 -5.63
N GLY A 98 0.45 8.59 -5.65
CA GLY A 98 0.45 10.04 -5.80
C GLY A 98 0.87 10.48 -7.20
N ALA A 99 1.11 11.77 -7.38
CA ALA A 99 1.97 12.31 -8.44
C ALA A 99 3.43 12.32 -7.95
N ASP A 100 4.40 12.10 -8.86
CA ASP A 100 5.78 12.42 -8.55
C ASP A 100 5.95 13.95 -8.63
N ASN A 101 6.76 14.53 -7.76
CA ASN A 101 7.06 15.97 -7.79
C ASN A 101 8.05 16.35 -8.91
N SER A 102 8.38 15.43 -9.81
CA SER A 102 9.58 15.47 -10.63
C SER A 102 9.35 15.49 -12.14
N SER A 103 8.13 15.25 -12.63
CA SER A 103 7.83 15.39 -14.05
C SER A 103 6.34 15.56 -14.29
N LEU A 104 5.98 16.66 -14.95
CA LEU A 104 4.65 16.88 -15.52
C LEU A 104 4.24 15.76 -16.51
N PHE A 105 5.16 14.85 -16.88
CA PHE A 105 4.96 13.78 -17.87
C PHE A 105 5.64 12.43 -17.51
N GLY A 106 6.06 12.21 -16.26
CA GLY A 106 6.73 10.99 -15.81
C GLY A 106 5.76 9.99 -15.15
N PRO A 107 6.02 8.68 -15.20
CA PRO A 107 5.18 7.73 -14.49
C PRO A 107 5.40 7.89 -12.99
N SER A 108 4.38 8.40 -12.29
CA SER A 108 4.46 8.63 -10.86
C SER A 108 4.89 7.39 -10.08
N ARG A 109 5.85 7.60 -9.18
CA ARG A 109 6.46 6.59 -8.32
C ARG A 109 6.04 6.72 -6.86
N ASP A 110 5.34 7.78 -6.50
CA ASP A 110 5.07 8.06 -5.11
C ASP A 110 3.82 7.33 -4.62
N MET A 111 3.83 6.97 -3.35
CA MET A 111 2.70 6.41 -2.63
C MET A 111 2.31 7.34 -1.49
N TRP A 112 1.03 7.35 -1.14
CA TRP A 112 0.49 8.09 -0.02
C TRP A 112 -0.30 7.15 0.87
N VAL A 113 -0.04 7.20 2.17
CA VAL A 113 -0.60 6.32 3.18
C VAL A 113 -1.33 7.15 4.22
N VAL A 114 -2.57 6.79 4.55
CA VAL A 114 -3.23 7.34 5.73
C VAL A 114 -2.74 6.65 6.99
N ASN A 115 -2.42 7.46 7.99
CA ASN A 115 -1.99 7.01 9.31
C ASN A 115 -3.12 7.32 10.28
N GLY A 116 -4.09 6.40 10.37
CA GLY A 116 -5.35 6.66 11.09
C GLY A 116 -5.15 6.83 12.58
N SER A 117 -4.21 6.11 13.19
CA SER A 117 -3.88 6.27 14.62
C SER A 117 -2.94 7.45 14.90
N GLY A 118 -2.20 7.89 13.88
CA GLY A 118 -1.22 8.96 13.99
C GLY A 118 -1.69 10.31 13.46
N ASP A 119 -2.99 10.48 13.20
CA ASP A 119 -3.62 11.71 12.66
C ASP A 119 -2.79 12.40 11.58
N SER A 120 -2.31 11.60 10.62
CA SER A 120 -1.36 12.07 9.62
C SER A 120 -1.48 11.32 8.30
N VAL A 121 -0.76 11.82 7.30
CA VAL A 121 -0.57 11.15 6.02
C VAL A 121 0.92 11.08 5.74
N SER A 122 1.41 9.92 5.32
CA SER A 122 2.80 9.73 4.90
C SER A 122 2.89 9.61 3.37
N ARG A 123 3.73 10.44 2.76
CA ARG A 123 4.21 10.26 1.38
C ARG A 123 5.47 9.40 1.41
N ILE A 124 5.46 8.36 0.58
CA ILE A 124 6.60 7.50 0.31
C ILE A 124 7.09 7.85 -1.10
N THR A 125 8.25 8.49 -1.20
CA THR A 125 8.91 8.75 -2.47
C THR A 125 9.79 7.56 -2.83
N THR A 126 9.62 6.99 -4.01
CA THR A 126 10.31 5.74 -4.37
C THR A 126 11.38 6.01 -5.43
N GLY A 127 12.63 6.09 -4.98
CA GLY A 127 13.81 6.13 -5.85
C GLY A 127 14.16 4.74 -6.39
N ASN A 128 15.18 4.67 -7.24
CA ASN A 128 15.69 3.37 -7.74
C ASN A 128 16.38 2.53 -6.64
N ALA A 129 16.81 3.11 -5.52
CA ALA A 129 17.58 2.41 -4.47
C ALA A 129 16.86 2.27 -3.12
N THR A 130 16.28 3.35 -2.59
CA THR A 130 15.58 3.35 -1.29
C THR A 130 14.36 4.26 -1.32
N SER A 131 13.37 3.91 -0.51
CA SER A 131 12.19 4.74 -0.29
C SER A 131 12.46 5.77 0.81
N ALA A 132 11.97 6.99 0.63
CA ALA A 132 11.99 8.02 1.68
C ALA A 132 10.56 8.36 2.11
N VAL A 133 10.38 8.59 3.41
CA VAL A 133 9.08 8.85 4.02
C VAL A 133 9.01 10.29 4.51
N THR A 134 8.03 11.05 4.04
CA THR A 134 7.68 12.38 4.54
C THR A 134 6.29 12.32 5.16
N THR A 135 6.11 12.82 6.38
CA THR A 135 4.81 12.75 7.08
C THR A 135 4.24 14.14 7.29
N PHE A 136 2.94 14.27 7.04
CA PHE A 136 2.17 15.51 7.10
C PHE A 136 1.08 15.36 8.17
N THR A 137 1.05 16.30 9.11
CA THR A 137 0.08 16.33 10.22
C THR A 137 -0.83 17.56 10.16
N ALA A 138 -0.32 18.69 9.67
CA ALA A 138 -1.04 19.95 9.65
C ALA A 138 -2.22 19.92 8.68
N GLY A 139 -3.41 20.29 9.18
CA GLY A 139 -4.61 20.48 8.35
C GLY A 139 -5.25 19.20 7.83
N ILE A 140 -4.83 18.01 8.30
CA ILE A 140 -5.44 16.74 7.91
C ILE A 140 -6.78 16.54 8.63
N GLY A 141 -6.85 16.82 9.93
CA GLY A 141 -7.99 16.46 10.78
C GLY A 141 -7.68 15.22 11.63
N THR A 142 -8.71 14.62 12.21
CA THR A 142 -8.59 13.45 13.10
C THR A 142 -9.02 12.16 12.39
N ALA A 143 -8.34 11.07 12.73
CA ALA A 143 -8.58 9.71 12.27
C ALA A 143 -8.80 9.62 10.74
N PRO A 144 -7.81 10.01 9.91
CA PRO A 144 -7.92 9.84 8.47
C PRO A 144 -8.09 8.36 8.11
N SER A 145 -9.11 8.04 7.33
CA SER A 145 -9.54 6.66 7.09
C SER A 145 -9.39 6.20 5.65
N SER A 146 -9.51 7.11 4.68
CA SER A 146 -9.45 6.77 3.26
C SER A 146 -8.60 7.75 2.46
N ILE A 147 -8.06 7.28 1.33
CA ILE A 147 -7.20 8.11 0.49
C ILE A 147 -7.31 7.74 -0.99
N THR A 148 -7.47 8.74 -1.85
CA THR A 148 -7.55 8.54 -3.31
C THR A 148 -6.77 9.59 -4.08
N PHE A 149 -6.51 9.32 -5.35
CA PHE A 149 -5.73 10.16 -6.23
C PHE A 149 -6.45 10.37 -7.56
N ASP A 150 -6.65 11.63 -7.94
CA ASP A 150 -7.40 12.01 -9.15
C ASP A 150 -6.52 12.17 -10.39
N GLY A 151 -5.21 11.89 -10.29
CA GLY A 151 -4.22 12.15 -11.33
C GLY A 151 -3.36 13.39 -11.07
N ARG A 152 -3.74 14.24 -10.11
CA ARG A 152 -3.01 15.46 -9.73
C ARG A 152 -2.95 15.67 -8.22
N ASN A 153 -4.06 15.47 -7.52
CA ASN A 153 -4.21 15.71 -6.10
C ASN A 153 -4.54 14.40 -5.38
N VAL A 154 -4.12 14.36 -4.12
CA VAL A 154 -4.48 13.29 -3.18
C VAL A 154 -5.58 13.83 -2.27
N TRP A 155 -6.67 13.07 -2.17
CA TRP A 155 -7.84 13.38 -1.37
C TRP A 155 -7.92 12.43 -0.19
N VAL A 156 -8.18 12.97 1.00
CA VAL A 156 -8.20 12.21 2.25
C VAL A 156 -9.58 12.32 2.87
N GLY A 157 -10.18 11.19 3.22
CA GLY A 157 -11.39 11.14 4.04
C GLY A 157 -11.02 11.21 5.52
N VAL A 158 -11.64 12.15 6.25
CA VAL A 158 -11.43 12.35 7.69
C VAL A 158 -12.76 12.39 8.43
N THR A 159 -12.74 12.00 9.70
CA THR A 159 -13.95 11.93 10.53
C THR A 159 -14.42 13.32 10.96
N ASP A 160 -13.47 14.21 11.24
CA ASP A 160 -13.71 15.63 11.51
C ASP A 160 -12.76 16.47 10.66
N ALA A 161 -13.30 17.34 9.81
CA ALA A 161 -12.52 18.37 9.13
C ALA A 161 -12.22 19.50 10.14
N PRO A 162 -10.99 20.06 10.15
CA PRO A 162 -10.62 21.15 11.05
C PRO A 162 -11.43 22.44 10.84
#